data_AF-A0A813H2Q1-F1
#
_entry.id   AF-A0A813H2Q1-F1
#
_cell.length_a   1.000
_cell.length_b   1.000
_cell.length_c   1.000
_cell.angle_alpha   90.00
_cell.angle_beta   90.00
_cell.angle_gamma   90.00
#
_symmetry.space_group_name_H-M   'P 1'
#
loop_
_entity.id
_entity.type
_entity.pdbx_description
1 polymer ?
#
loop_
_entity_poly.entity_id
_entity_poly.type
_entity_poly.pdbx_seq_one_letter_code
_entity_poly.pdbx_strand_id
1 'polypeptide(L)'
;DEEFDEADVILADLRRKTETGESDLPWGDCVDRTWSADGALRVTREYSASLQPGAPRLLIRELPYSAHPCSGVGGTGGVVWPGALVLCELLRERRDELLADAQVMLEIGAGCGLAGLCAASLFAELPAASGRRVILTDGPKAT
;
A
#
# COMPACT_ATOMS: atom_id res chain seq x y z
N ASP A 1 30.70 -8.92 -6.89
CA ASP A 1 30.34 -8.23 -5.64
C ASP A 1 29.38 -9.13 -4.89
N GLU A 2 29.80 -9.66 -3.73
CA GLU A 2 29.05 -10.66 -2.96
C GLU A 2 27.62 -10.23 -2.62
N GLU A 3 27.36 -8.92 -2.50
CA GLU A 3 26.04 -8.33 -2.26
C GLU A 3 25.04 -8.58 -3.40
N PHE A 4 25.52 -8.62 -4.65
CA PHE A 4 24.68 -8.93 -5.81
C PHE A 4 24.36 -10.43 -5.89
N ASP A 5 25.32 -11.29 -5.52
CA ASP A 5 25.13 -12.74 -5.47
C ASP A 5 24.10 -13.13 -4.38
N GLU A 6 24.09 -12.44 -3.23
CA GLU A 6 23.10 -12.63 -2.17
C GLU A 6 21.69 -12.19 -2.59
N ALA A 7 21.58 -11.04 -3.28
CA ALA A 7 20.31 -10.54 -3.81
C ALA A 7 19.68 -11.52 -4.83
N ASP A 8 20.51 -12.11 -5.71
CA ASP A 8 20.05 -13.08 -6.70
C ASP A 8 19.52 -14.37 -6.06
N VAL A 9 20.16 -14.85 -4.99
CA VAL A 9 19.69 -16.02 -4.22
C VAL A 9 18.35 -15.74 -3.55
N ILE A 10 18.19 -14.56 -2.93
CA ILE A 10 16.94 -14.13 -2.29
C ILE A 10 15.81 -14.05 -3.33
N LEU A 11 16.08 -13.47 -4.50
CA LEU A 11 15.10 -13.36 -5.59
C LEU A 11 14.71 -14.73 -6.16
N ALA A 12 15.66 -15.66 -6.30
CA ALA A 12 15.40 -17.01 -6.76
C ALA A 12 14.50 -17.79 -5.78
N ASP A 13 14.75 -17.68 -4.48
CA ASP A 13 13.90 -18.29 -3.46
C ASP A 13 12.50 -17.65 -3.41
N LEU A 14 12.40 -16.32 -3.53
CA LEU A 14 11.12 -15.60 -3.64
C LEU A 14 10.30 -16.04 -4.86
N ARG A 15 10.93 -16.19 -6.03
CA ARG A 15 10.29 -16.71 -7.25
C ARG A 15 9.72 -18.08 -7.03
N ARG A 16 10.54 -19.00 -6.53
CA ARG A 16 10.13 -20.37 -6.20
C ARG A 16 8.93 -20.37 -5.24
N LYS A 17 9.01 -19.64 -4.13
CA LYS A 17 7.94 -19.50 -3.13
C LYS A 17 6.64 -18.93 -3.71
N THR A 18 6.75 -17.95 -4.61
CA THR A 18 5.60 -17.34 -5.29
C THR A 18 4.90 -18.33 -6.23
N GLU A 19 5.67 -19.15 -6.94
CA GLU A 19 5.17 -20.16 -7.89
C GLU A 19 4.57 -21.38 -7.18
N THR A 20 5.19 -21.86 -6.10
CA THR A 20 4.73 -23.04 -5.34
C THR A 20 3.63 -22.72 -4.34
N GLY A 21 3.46 -21.44 -3.96
CA GLY A 21 2.52 -21.01 -2.93
C GLY A 21 3.00 -21.28 -1.50
N GLU A 22 4.21 -21.83 -1.32
CA GLU A 22 4.87 -21.91 -0.01
C GLU A 22 5.37 -20.53 0.39
N SER A 23 4.90 -19.90 1.49
CA SER A 23 5.72 -18.88 2.13
C SER A 23 5.31 -18.48 3.56
N ASP A 24 6.25 -17.87 4.27
CA ASP A 24 6.08 -17.15 5.54
C ASP A 24 5.54 -15.71 5.36
N LEU A 25 5.35 -15.27 4.11
CA LEU A 25 4.77 -13.98 3.73
C LEU A 25 3.24 -14.05 3.82
N PRO A 26 2.58 -12.93 4.17
CA PRO A 26 1.13 -12.90 4.36
C PRO A 26 0.41 -12.98 3.00
N TRP A 27 0.28 -14.17 2.43
CA TRP A 27 -0.44 -14.38 1.15
C TRP A 27 -1.96 -14.36 1.29
N GLY A 28 -2.51 -14.46 2.51
CA GLY A 28 -3.94 -14.66 2.74
C GLY A 28 -4.86 -13.66 2.05
N ASP A 29 -4.39 -12.42 1.88
CA ASP A 29 -5.16 -11.32 1.28
C ASP A 29 -4.67 -10.95 -0.15
N CYS A 30 -3.84 -11.81 -0.76
CA CYS A 30 -3.31 -11.62 -2.11
C CYS A 30 -4.34 -12.05 -3.16
N VAL A 31 -4.74 -11.11 -4.02
CA VAL A 31 -5.68 -11.35 -5.13
C VAL A 31 -4.96 -11.77 -6.40
N ASP A 32 -3.78 -11.20 -6.67
CA ASP A 32 -2.98 -11.49 -7.86
C ASP A 32 -1.49 -11.31 -7.58
N ARG A 33 -0.65 -12.05 -8.31
CA ARG A 33 0.81 -11.96 -8.24
C ARG A 33 1.43 -12.10 -9.62
N THR A 34 2.21 -11.10 -10.01
CA THR A 34 2.84 -11.03 -11.34
C THR A 34 4.29 -10.58 -11.23
N TRP A 35 5.18 -11.34 -11.86
CA TRP A 35 6.57 -10.90 -12.07
C TRP A 35 6.64 -10.02 -13.32
N SER A 36 7.22 -8.83 -13.21
CA SER A 36 7.52 -8.01 -14.38
C SER A 36 8.82 -8.45 -15.05
N ALA A 37 8.99 -8.04 -16.31
CA ALA A 37 10.17 -8.38 -17.12
C ALA A 37 11.50 -7.86 -16.53
N ASP A 38 11.42 -6.81 -15.70
CA ASP A 38 12.53 -6.24 -14.92
C ASP A 38 12.84 -7.02 -13.63
N GLY A 39 12.13 -8.12 -13.37
CA GLY A 39 12.35 -8.97 -12.21
C GLY A 39 11.71 -8.48 -10.91
N ALA A 40 10.84 -7.47 -10.92
CA ALA A 40 10.08 -7.08 -9.74
C ALA A 40 8.85 -7.97 -9.53
N LEU A 41 8.57 -8.33 -8.27
CA LEU A 41 7.32 -8.98 -7.91
C LEU A 41 6.26 -7.92 -7.63
N ARG A 42 5.15 -7.99 -8.35
CA ARG A 42 3.96 -7.18 -8.10
C ARG A 42 2.90 -8.03 -7.45
N VAL A 43 2.37 -7.55 -6.32
CA VAL A 43 1.33 -8.23 -5.56
C VAL A 43 0.12 -7.32 -5.50
N THR A 44 -1.04 -7.80 -5.92
CA THR A 44 -2.29 -7.05 -5.76
C THR A 44 -3.00 -7.57 -4.53
N ARG A 45 -3.36 -6.67 -3.63
CA ARG A 45 -4.11 -6.97 -2.41
C ARG A 45 -5.37 -6.14 -2.37
N GLU A 46 -6.39 -6.72 -1.77
CA GLU A 46 -7.64 -6.03 -1.51
C GLU A 46 -7.66 -5.53 -0.06
N TYR A 47 -7.85 -4.24 0.10
CA TYR A 47 -8.03 -3.59 1.39
C TYR A 47 -9.46 -3.08 1.51
N SER A 48 -9.98 -3.06 2.73
CA SER A 48 -11.21 -2.34 3.02
C SER A 48 -10.86 -0.91 3.43
N ALA A 49 -11.57 0.09 2.90
CA ALA A 49 -11.48 1.44 3.42
C ALA A 49 -12.08 1.56 4.85
N SER A 50 -12.69 0.49 5.36
CA SER A 50 -13.20 0.36 6.73
C SER A 50 -13.64 -1.07 7.04
N LEU A 51 -13.63 -1.46 8.30
CA LEU A 51 -14.22 -2.71 8.80
C LEU A 51 -15.76 -2.75 8.73
N GLN A 52 -16.43 -1.63 8.45
CA GLN A 52 -17.90 -1.61 8.35
C GLN A 52 -18.40 -2.24 7.04
N PRO A 53 -19.59 -2.90 7.07
CA PRO A 53 -20.22 -3.41 5.87
C PRO A 53 -20.47 -2.31 4.83
N GLY A 54 -20.16 -2.58 3.57
CA GLY A 54 -20.39 -1.65 2.46
C GLY A 54 -19.29 -0.60 2.28
N ALA A 55 -18.22 -0.63 3.07
CA ALA A 55 -17.06 0.21 2.82
C ALA A 55 -16.46 -0.07 1.43
N PRO A 56 -15.97 0.96 0.71
CA PRO A 56 -15.26 0.76 -0.54
C PRO A 56 -14.09 -0.20 -0.39
N ARG A 57 -13.94 -1.11 -1.34
CA ARG A 57 -12.79 -2.02 -1.44
C ARG A 57 -11.74 -1.37 -2.34
N LEU A 58 -10.51 -1.36 -1.88
CA LEU A 58 -9.37 -0.75 -2.53
C LEU A 58 -8.42 -1.85 -2.98
N LEU A 59 -8.22 -1.98 -4.29
CA LEU A 59 -7.19 -2.85 -4.85
C LEU A 59 -5.88 -2.06 -4.91
N ILE A 60 -4.91 -2.45 -4.11
CA ILE A 60 -3.59 -1.84 -4.08
C ILE A 60 -2.59 -2.80 -4.71
N ARG A 61 -1.86 -2.30 -5.70
CA ARG A 61 -0.77 -3.04 -6.35
C ARG A 61 0.55 -2.67 -5.69
N GLU A 62 1.03 -3.57 -4.86
CA GLU A 62 2.28 -3.47 -4.14
C GLU A 62 3.48 -3.96 -4.98
N LEU A 63 4.65 -3.43 -4.64
CA LEU A 63 5.98 -3.80 -5.09
C LEU A 63 6.80 -4.21 -3.86
N PRO A 64 6.49 -5.35 -3.21
CA PRO A 64 7.19 -5.79 -2.00
C PRO A 64 8.65 -6.18 -2.22
N TYR A 65 9.03 -6.47 -3.47
CA TYR A 65 10.39 -6.90 -3.81
C TYR A 65 10.81 -6.37 -5.18
N SER A 66 12.00 -5.76 -5.24
CA SER A 66 12.69 -5.37 -6.48
C SER A 66 14.16 -5.76 -6.43
N ALA A 67 14.70 -6.18 -7.57
CA ALA A 67 16.10 -6.59 -7.72
C ALA A 67 17.12 -5.42 -7.76
N HIS A 68 16.70 -4.19 -7.44
CA HIS A 68 17.55 -3.02 -7.64
C HIS A 68 18.49 -2.82 -6.44
N PRO A 69 19.82 -2.67 -6.63
CA PRO A 69 20.79 -2.50 -5.53
C PRO A 69 20.51 -1.24 -4.70
N CYS A 70 20.08 -0.13 -5.32
CA CYS A 70 19.62 1.07 -4.59
C CYS A 70 18.22 0.96 -3.94
N SER A 71 17.50 -0.16 -4.11
CA SER A 71 16.20 -0.40 -3.47
C SER A 71 16.30 -1.14 -2.14
N GLY A 72 17.55 -1.33 -1.66
CA GLY A 72 17.96 -1.99 -0.42
C GLY A 72 16.78 -2.46 0.41
N VAL A 73 16.36 -3.73 0.20
CA VAL A 73 15.39 -4.46 1.02
C VAL A 73 14.30 -3.58 1.66
N GLY A 74 13.59 -2.77 0.87
CA GLY A 74 12.50 -1.92 1.37
C GLY A 74 12.48 -0.52 0.80
N GLY A 75 12.09 -0.39 -0.46
CA GLY A 75 11.59 0.89 -0.94
C GLY A 75 10.40 1.32 -0.08
N THR A 76 10.54 2.42 0.67
CA THR A 76 9.41 3.04 1.37
C THR A 76 8.36 3.42 0.32
N GLY A 77 7.15 2.90 0.48
CA GLY A 77 6.00 3.20 -0.38
C GLY A 77 5.60 2.12 -1.40
N GLY A 78 6.36 1.02 -1.52
CA GLY A 78 5.99 -0.12 -2.35
C GLY A 78 4.96 -1.07 -1.71
N VAL A 79 4.74 -1.00 -0.40
CA VAL A 79 3.83 -1.90 0.33
C VAL A 79 2.94 -1.12 1.28
N VAL A 80 1.77 -1.67 1.60
CA VAL A 80 0.93 -1.16 2.69
C VAL A 80 1.55 -1.57 4.02
N TRP A 81 1.95 -0.57 4.80
CA TRP A 81 2.48 -0.78 6.14
C TRP A 81 1.35 -1.00 7.15
N PRO A 82 1.56 -1.78 8.22
CA PRO A 82 0.56 -1.95 9.28
C PRO A 82 0.06 -0.63 9.88
N GLY A 83 0.93 0.38 9.95
CA GLY A 83 0.55 1.72 10.41
C GLY A 83 -0.52 2.39 9.54
N ALA A 84 -0.53 2.14 8.23
CA ALA A 84 -1.57 2.64 7.34
C ALA A 84 -2.93 2.02 7.64
N LEU A 85 -2.98 0.73 8.00
CA LEU A 85 -4.21 0.05 8.43
C LEU A 85 -4.75 0.65 9.73
N VAL A 86 -3.88 0.84 10.73
CA VAL A 86 -4.25 1.47 12.00
C VAL A 86 -4.76 2.89 11.80
N LEU A 87 -4.13 3.65 10.90
CA LEU A 87 -4.57 5.01 10.58
C LEU A 87 -5.94 5.03 9.87
N CYS A 88 -6.21 4.09 8.96
CA CYS A 88 -7.54 3.94 8.35
C CYS A 88 -8.63 3.73 9.41
N GLU A 89 -8.39 2.85 10.38
CA GLU A 89 -9.34 2.61 11.47
C GLU A 89 -9.53 3.87 12.33
N LEU A 90 -8.44 4.57 12.68
CA LEU A 90 -8.52 5.81 13.45
C LEU A 90 -9.32 6.90 12.72
N LEU A 91 -9.07 7.08 11.41
CA LEU A 91 -9.79 8.05 10.58
C LEU A 91 -11.29 7.75 10.51
N ARG A 92 -11.66 6.46 10.53
CA ARG A 92 -13.05 6.02 10.55
C ARG A 92 -13.69 6.24 11.93
N GLU A 93 -13.05 5.77 13.00
CA GLU A 93 -13.55 5.89 14.38
C GLU A 93 -13.76 7.35 14.78
N ARG A 94 -12.86 8.23 14.35
CA ARG A 94 -12.89 9.66 14.66
C ARG A 94 -13.27 10.49 13.45
N ARG A 95 -14.03 9.94 12.50
CA ARG A 95 -14.42 10.62 11.25
C ARG A 95 -15.03 11.99 11.51
N ASP A 96 -16.02 12.06 12.38
CA ASP A 96 -16.76 13.30 12.61
C ASP A 96 -15.91 14.34 13.35
N GLU A 97 -14.91 13.90 14.13
CA GLU A 97 -13.97 14.79 14.81
C GLU A 97 -12.85 15.29 13.88
N LEU A 98 -12.30 14.41 13.04
CA LEU A 98 -11.13 14.70 12.22
C LEU A 98 -11.47 15.23 10.83
N LEU A 99 -12.62 14.84 10.27
CA LEU A 99 -12.95 15.03 8.85
C LEU A 99 -14.19 15.90 8.59
N ALA A 100 -15.06 16.14 9.58
CA ALA A 100 -16.32 16.86 9.35
C ALA A 100 -16.11 18.27 8.76
N ASP A 101 -15.21 19.05 9.35
CA ASP A 101 -14.90 20.41 8.92
C ASP A 101 -13.71 20.49 7.94
N ALA A 102 -13.04 19.35 7.70
CA ALA A 102 -11.90 19.30 6.81
C ALA A 102 -12.32 19.50 5.35
N GLN A 103 -11.63 20.41 4.66
CA GLN A 103 -11.81 20.67 3.23
C GLN A 103 -10.66 20.12 2.39
N VAL A 104 -9.46 20.04 2.97
CA VAL A 104 -8.28 19.48 2.32
C VAL A 104 -7.55 18.59 3.33
N MET A 105 -7.24 17.36 2.92
CA MET A 105 -6.35 16.46 3.64
C MET A 105 -5.07 16.27 2.84
N LEU A 106 -3.92 16.38 3.50
CA LEU A 106 -2.61 16.13 2.92
C LEU A 106 -2.00 14.92 3.62
N GLU A 107 -1.73 13.86 2.87
CA GLU A 107 -0.94 12.72 3.33
C GLU A 107 0.50 12.90 2.88
N ILE A 108 1.43 12.83 3.84
CA ILE A 108 2.89 12.85 3.60
C ILE A 108 3.45 11.45 3.77
N GLY A 109 4.35 11.03 2.89
CA GLY A 109 4.83 9.65 2.89
C GLY A 109 3.72 8.66 2.59
N ALA A 110 2.85 9.01 1.61
CA ALA A 110 1.63 8.27 1.34
C ALA A 110 1.88 6.80 0.96
N GLY A 111 3.05 6.48 0.42
CA GLY A 111 3.38 5.14 -0.01
C GLY A 111 2.39 4.62 -1.04
N CYS A 112 1.72 3.52 -0.71
CA CYS A 112 0.63 2.98 -1.54
C CYS A 112 -0.65 3.83 -1.52
N GLY A 113 -0.73 4.86 -0.66
CA GLY A 113 -1.83 5.81 -0.57
C GLY A 113 -3.05 5.29 0.19
N LEU A 114 -2.95 4.19 0.93
CA LEU A 114 -4.11 3.55 1.56
C LEU A 114 -4.86 4.50 2.49
N ALA A 115 -4.17 5.21 3.37
CA ALA A 115 -4.83 6.07 4.36
C ALA A 115 -5.53 7.26 3.72
N GLY A 116 -4.91 7.91 2.73
CA GLY A 116 -5.55 8.99 1.99
C GLY A 116 -6.69 8.52 1.08
N LEU A 117 -6.60 7.32 0.47
CA LEU A 117 -7.73 6.72 -0.25
C LEU A 117 -8.90 6.39 0.69
N CYS A 118 -8.60 5.91 1.90
CA CYS A 118 -9.58 5.74 2.96
C CYS A 118 -10.25 7.07 3.33
N ALA A 119 -9.46 8.12 3.56
CA ALA A 119 -9.98 9.46 3.85
C ALA A 119 -10.84 10.02 2.71
N ALA A 120 -10.45 9.80 1.45
CA ALA A 120 -11.24 10.22 0.29
C ALA A 120 -12.60 9.51 0.26
N SER A 121 -12.61 8.22 0.58
CA SER A 121 -13.84 7.43 0.69
C SER A 121 -14.74 7.97 1.83
N LEU A 122 -14.15 8.27 2.99
CA LEU A 122 -14.84 8.86 4.14
C LEU A 122 -15.41 10.25 3.84
N PHE A 123 -14.68 11.09 3.11
CA PHE A 123 -15.18 12.41 2.67
C PHE A 123 -16.40 12.31 1.77
N ALA A 124 -16.48 11.27 0.94
CA ALA A 124 -17.62 11.04 0.06
C ALA A 124 -18.91 10.67 0.83
N GLU A 125 -18.78 10.13 2.04
CA GLU A 125 -19.91 9.78 2.91
C GLU A 125 -20.47 10.99 3.69
N LEU A 126 -19.78 12.14 3.72
CA LEU A 126 -20.18 13.30 4.52
C LEU A 126 -21.21 14.19 3.80
N PRO A 127 -22.19 14.83 4.50
CA PRO A 127 -23.31 15.60 3.92
C PRO A 127 -22.95 16.83 3.06
N ALA A 128 -21.67 17.13 2.88
CA ALA A 128 -21.17 18.28 2.11
C ALA A 128 -19.90 17.90 1.32
N ALA A 129 -19.88 16.72 0.70
CA ALA A 129 -18.69 16.16 0.03
C ALA A 129 -18.12 17.03 -1.12
N SER A 130 -18.92 17.95 -1.68
CA SER A 130 -18.51 18.80 -2.80
C SER A 130 -17.38 19.76 -2.39
N GLY A 131 -16.28 19.75 -3.15
CA GLY A 131 -15.14 20.66 -2.95
C GLY A 131 -14.07 20.15 -1.97
N ARG A 132 -14.31 19.03 -1.28
CA ARG A 132 -13.28 18.39 -0.45
C ARG A 132 -12.20 17.74 -1.32
N ARG A 133 -10.94 17.81 -0.87
CA ARG A 133 -9.78 17.29 -1.60
C ARG A 133 -8.89 16.44 -0.70
N VAL A 134 -8.37 15.35 -1.24
CA VAL A 134 -7.29 14.59 -0.62
C VAL A 134 -6.08 14.66 -1.53
N ILE A 135 -4.94 15.05 -0.98
CA ILE A 135 -3.67 15.21 -1.67
C ILE A 135 -2.71 14.18 -1.07
N LEU A 136 -2.22 13.28 -1.91
CA LEU A 136 -1.28 12.22 -1.53
C LEU A 136 0.10 12.63 -2.01
N THR A 137 1.06 12.74 -1.10
CA THR A 137 2.45 13.09 -1.42
C THR A 137 3.38 12.04 -0.86
N ASP A 138 4.40 11.70 -1.63
CA ASP A 138 5.49 10.85 -1.19
C ASP A 138 6.81 11.44 -1.70
N GLY A 139 7.92 11.02 -1.09
CA GLY A 139 9.26 11.48 -1.43
C GLY A 139 9.61 11.25 -2.90
N PRO A 140 10.59 12.00 -3.44
CA PRO A 140 11.07 11.75 -4.80
C PRO A 140 11.58 10.32 -4.91
N LYS A 141 11.43 9.69 -6.09
CA LYS A 141 12.20 8.49 -6.42
C LYS A 141 13.67 8.81 -6.13
N ALA A 142 14.31 8.08 -5.23
CA ALA A 142 15.76 8.12 -5.11
C ALA A 142 16.32 7.80 -6.51
N THR A 143 16.89 8.81 -7.16
CA THR A 143 17.55 8.71 -8.46
C THR A 143 18.86 7.96 -8.33
#